data_AF-A0A7R9ZGZ5-F1
#
_entry.id   AF-A0A7R9ZGZ5-F1
#
_cell.length_a   1.000
_cell.length_b   1.000
_cell.length_c   1.000
_cell.angle_alpha   90.00
_cell.angle_beta   90.00
_cell.angle_gamma   90.00
#
_symmetry.space_group_name_H-M   'P 1'
#
loop_
_entity.id
_entity.type
_entity.pdbx_description
1 polymer ?
#
loop_
_entity_poly.entity_id
_entity_poly.type
_entity_poly.pdbx_seq_one_letter_code
_entity_poly.pdbx_strand_id
1 'polypeptide(L)'
;HYSIDLPIFSIHGNHDDPTRDGGTEMLAALDLLAVSNLVNYFGRQDEVDKVEVAPVLIRKGSTKVAVYGMGSMRDERLNRMWQGKKVRFLEPVVAAGEDHQEDDEEG
;
A
#
# COMPACT_ATOMS: atom_id res chain seq x y z
N HIS A 1 -20.82 0.85 -12.79
CA HIS A 1 -20.46 -0.46 -12.22
C HIS A 1 -19.32 -1.03 -13.02
N TYR A 2 -18.15 -1.23 -12.41
CA TYR A 2 -17.00 -1.86 -13.04
C TYR A 2 -16.86 -3.28 -12.50
N SER A 3 -16.75 -4.27 -13.37
CA SER A 3 -16.39 -5.65 -13.01
C SER A 3 -14.92 -5.82 -13.35
N ILE A 4 -14.06 -5.91 -12.33
CA ILE A 4 -12.62 -6.06 -12.48
C ILE A 4 -12.26 -7.49 -12.06
N ASP A 5 -11.88 -8.33 -13.02
CA ASP A 5 -11.55 -9.74 -12.74
C ASP A 5 -10.13 -9.91 -12.18
N LEU A 6 -9.23 -8.95 -12.46
CA LEU A 6 -7.84 -8.97 -12.01
C LEU A 6 -7.45 -7.60 -11.42
N PRO A 7 -7.46 -7.44 -10.09
CA PRO A 7 -7.01 -6.21 -9.46
C PRO A 7 -5.48 -6.07 -9.56
N ILE A 8 -5.02 -4.94 -10.08
CA ILE A 8 -3.60 -4.59 -10.16
C ILE A 8 -3.25 -3.68 -8.98
N PHE A 9 -2.18 -3.98 -8.26
CA PHE A 9 -1.62 -3.14 -7.20
C PHE A 9 -0.25 -2.64 -7.64
N SER A 10 -0.02 -1.33 -7.54
CA SER A 10 1.24 -0.72 -8.00
C SER A 10 1.78 0.31 -7.01
N ILE A 11 3.10 0.39 -6.95
CA ILE A 11 3.86 1.49 -6.35
C ILE A 11 4.47 2.31 -7.48
N HIS A 12 4.75 3.59 -7.23
CA HIS A 12 5.44 4.41 -8.22
C HIS A 12 6.95 4.15 -8.17
N GLY A 13 7.60 4.22 -9.33
CA GLY A 13 9.04 4.31 -9.49
C GLY A 13 9.57 5.75 -9.40
N ASN A 14 10.81 5.93 -9.85
CA ASN A 14 11.52 7.21 -9.87
C ASN A 14 11.26 8.04 -11.15
N HIS A 15 10.57 7.47 -12.13
CA HIS A 15 10.22 8.13 -13.41
C HIS A 15 8.74 8.52 -13.49
N ASP A 16 7.94 7.91 -12.63
CA ASP A 16 6.50 8.07 -12.46
C ASP A 16 6.20 8.58 -11.04
N ASP A 17 7.17 9.24 -10.40
CA ASP A 17 7.01 9.84 -9.09
C ASP A 17 6.00 11.00 -9.11
N PRO A 18 5.31 11.26 -7.98
CA PRO A 18 4.37 12.37 -7.91
C PRO A 18 5.07 13.70 -8.19
N THR A 19 4.60 14.41 -9.22
CA THR A 19 5.10 15.75 -9.55
C THR A 19 4.04 16.79 -9.27
N ARG A 20 4.50 18.02 -9.00
CA ARG A 20 3.63 19.17 -8.81
C ARG A 20 3.60 19.98 -10.10
N ASP A 21 2.81 19.53 -11.07
CA ASP A 21 2.64 20.26 -12.32
C ASP A 21 1.35 21.09 -12.28
N GLY A 22 1.50 22.41 -12.08
CA GLY A 22 0.40 23.38 -12.16
C GLY A 22 -0.68 23.35 -11.04
N GLY A 23 -0.64 22.38 -10.12
CA GLY A 23 -1.66 22.17 -9.08
C GLY A 23 -1.18 22.28 -7.62
N THR A 24 -2.15 22.22 -6.70
CA THR A 24 -1.86 22.18 -5.25
C THR A 24 -1.42 20.79 -4.79
N GLU A 25 -1.87 19.74 -5.48
CA GLU A 25 -1.57 18.34 -5.19
C GLU A 25 -0.37 17.84 -6.00
N MET A 26 0.40 16.92 -5.42
CA MET A 26 1.41 16.15 -6.16
C MET A 26 0.71 14.90 -6.71
N LEU A 27 0.74 14.69 -8.02
CA LEU A 27 0.08 13.55 -8.68
C LEU A 27 1.09 12.75 -9.49
N ALA A 28 1.01 11.43 -9.42
CA ALA A 28 1.73 10.49 -10.25
C ALA A 28 0.87 10.04 -11.43
N ALA A 29 1.49 9.47 -12.46
CA ALA A 29 0.73 8.85 -13.56
C ALA A 29 -0.22 7.73 -13.06
N LEU A 30 0.17 7.05 -11.97
CA LEU A 30 -0.64 6.04 -11.31
C LEU A 30 -1.93 6.61 -10.69
N ASP A 31 -1.98 7.88 -10.31
CA ASP A 31 -3.20 8.51 -9.79
C ASP A 31 -4.29 8.57 -10.87
N LEU A 32 -3.92 8.84 -12.14
CA LEU A 32 -4.87 8.81 -13.27
C LEU A 32 -5.45 7.42 -13.51
N LEU A 33 -4.61 6.38 -13.41
CA LEU A 33 -5.06 5.00 -13.55
C LEU A 33 -5.93 4.58 -12.36
N ALA A 34 -5.62 5.07 -11.16
CA ALA A 34 -6.39 4.81 -9.96
C ALA A 34 -7.79 5.42 -10.01
N VAL A 35 -7.93 6.70 -10.40
CA VAL A 35 -9.26 7.33 -10.54
C VAL A 35 -10.11 6.68 -11.63
N SER A 36 -9.47 6.01 -12.60
CA SER A 36 -10.15 5.22 -13.64
C SER A 36 -10.55 3.79 -13.20
N ASN A 37 -10.27 3.41 -11.95
CA ASN A 37 -10.49 2.06 -11.39
C ASN A 37 -9.69 0.95 -12.10
N LEU A 38 -8.57 1.26 -12.74
CA LEU A 38 -7.72 0.28 -13.42
C LEU A 38 -6.59 -0.24 -12.53
N VAL A 39 -6.11 0.57 -11.59
CA VAL A 39 -4.96 0.25 -10.72
C VAL A 39 -5.25 0.70 -9.29
N ASN A 40 -4.83 -0.10 -8.32
CA ASN A 40 -4.79 0.26 -6.92
C ASN A 40 -3.39 0.81 -6.61
N TYR A 41 -3.27 2.14 -6.57
CA TYR A 41 -2.02 2.82 -6.26
C TYR A 41 -1.84 2.92 -4.73
N PHE A 42 -0.71 2.42 -4.21
CA PHE A 42 -0.41 2.40 -2.77
C PHE A 42 1.08 2.66 -2.49
N GLY A 43 1.45 2.78 -1.21
CA GLY A 43 2.85 2.87 -0.78
C GLY A 43 3.51 4.25 -0.93
N ARG A 44 2.75 5.28 -1.29
CA ARG A 44 3.20 6.67 -1.39
C ARG A 44 3.60 7.24 -0.03
N GLN A 45 4.66 8.07 -0.01
CA GLN A 45 5.19 8.70 1.20
C GLN A 45 4.97 10.22 1.16
N ASP A 46 3.93 10.72 1.83
CA ASP A 46 3.59 12.15 1.82
C ASP A 46 4.41 12.97 2.83
N GLU A 47 4.90 12.32 3.89
CA GLU A 47 5.65 13.01 4.94
C GLU A 47 7.15 13.05 4.64
N VAL A 48 7.75 14.23 4.81
CA VAL A 48 9.18 14.44 4.51
C VAL A 48 10.07 13.78 5.57
N ASP A 49 9.64 13.83 6.83
CA ASP A 49 10.45 13.57 8.01
C ASP A 49 10.20 12.22 8.70
N LYS A 50 9.25 11.43 8.21
CA LYS A 50 8.99 10.07 8.65
C LYS A 50 8.53 9.21 7.47
N VAL A 51 8.86 7.93 7.52
CA VAL A 51 8.44 6.93 6.54
C VAL A 51 7.63 5.89 7.30
N GLU A 52 6.32 5.88 7.05
CA GLU A 52 5.42 4.88 7.63
C GLU A 52 4.83 4.02 6.53
N VAL A 53 5.07 2.72 6.63
CA VAL A 53 4.64 1.75 5.62
C VAL A 53 3.49 0.93 6.19
N ALA A 54 2.28 1.22 5.72
CA ALA A 54 1.08 0.47 6.07
C ALA A 54 0.87 -0.71 5.10
N PRO A 55 0.48 -1.90 5.61
CA PRO A 55 0.20 -3.04 4.74
C PRO A 55 -1.18 -2.93 4.08
N VAL A 56 -1.27 -3.38 2.83
CA VAL A 56 -2.54 -3.77 2.21
C VAL A 56 -2.83 -5.22 2.64
N LEU A 57 -3.96 -5.42 3.31
CA LEU A 57 -4.36 -6.72 3.83
C LEU A 57 -5.25 -7.44 2.82
N ILE A 58 -4.80 -8.60 2.36
CA ILE A 58 -5.52 -9.44 1.39
C ILE A 58 -5.83 -10.78 2.06
N ARG A 59 -7.07 -11.23 1.96
CA ARG A 59 -7.52 -12.54 2.43
C ARG A 59 -8.09 -13.34 1.27
N LYS A 60 -7.61 -14.57 1.10
CA LYS A 60 -8.17 -15.55 0.16
C LYS A 60 -8.43 -16.86 0.91
N GLY A 61 -9.70 -17.13 1.22
CA GLY A 61 -10.08 -18.24 2.11
C GLY A 61 -9.43 -18.09 3.48
N SER A 62 -8.65 -19.09 3.89
CA SER A 62 -7.86 -19.10 5.13
C SER A 62 -6.51 -18.36 5.01
N THR A 63 -6.04 -18.08 3.78
CA THR A 63 -4.74 -17.43 3.58
C THR A 63 -4.87 -15.93 3.77
N LYS A 64 -4.09 -15.38 4.69
CA LYS A 64 -4.00 -13.94 4.99
C LYS A 64 -2.61 -13.44 4.55
N VAL A 65 -2.56 -12.39 3.73
CA VAL A 65 -1.33 -11.79 3.20
C VAL A 65 -1.32 -10.30 3.53
N ALA A 66 -0.21 -9.83 4.11
CA ALA A 66 0.05 -8.40 4.31
C ALA A 66 1.08 -7.93 3.27
N VAL A 67 0.64 -7.11 2.31
CA VAL A 67 1.48 -6.57 1.24
C VAL A 67 1.96 -5.18 1.64
N TYR A 68 3.27 -5.05 1.87
CA TYR A 68 3.91 -3.77 2.13
C TYR A 68 4.50 -3.23 0.84
N GLY A 69 4.25 -1.95 0.56
CA GLY A 69 4.78 -1.27 -0.62
C GLY A 69 5.32 0.10 -0.22
N MET A 70 6.43 0.48 -0.84
CA MET A 70 7.04 1.80 -0.68
C MET A 70 7.37 2.33 -2.06
N GLY A 71 6.76 3.44 -2.44
CA GLY A 71 7.09 4.14 -3.67
C GLY A 71 8.55 4.59 -3.68
N SER A 72 9.10 4.81 -4.88
CA SER A 72 10.50 5.20 -5.02
C SER A 72 10.80 6.46 -4.22
N MET A 73 11.86 6.38 -3.42
CA MET A 73 12.41 7.50 -2.68
C MET A 73 13.91 7.54 -2.96
N ARG A 74 14.45 8.76 -3.14
CA ARG A 74 15.89 8.94 -3.34
C ARG A 74 16.69 8.22 -2.24
N ASP A 75 17.67 7.42 -2.65
CA ASP A 75 18.45 6.54 -1.79
C ASP A 75 19.06 7.28 -0.59
N GLU A 76 19.60 8.48 -0.81
CA GLU A 76 20.20 9.32 0.23
C GLU A 76 19.18 9.72 1.31
N ARG A 77 17.92 9.99 0.91
CA ARG A 77 16.83 10.30 1.83
C ARG A 77 16.41 9.05 2.59
N LEU A 78 16.23 7.92 1.91
CA LEU A 78 15.90 6.65 2.55
C LEU A 78 16.96 6.27 3.58
N ASN A 79 18.23 6.36 3.22
CA ASN A 79 19.36 6.06 4.10
C ASN A 79 19.35 6.95 5.34
N ARG A 80 19.15 8.26 5.20
CA ARG A 80 19.04 9.20 6.32
C ARG A 80 17.86 8.86 7.24
N MET A 81 16.69 8.52 6.68
CA MET A 81 15.52 8.12 7.47
C MET A 81 15.79 6.81 8.22
N TRP A 82 16.46 5.85 7.58
CA TRP A 82 16.80 4.56 8.18
C TRP A 82 17.77 4.73 9.35
N GLN A 83 18.86 5.48 9.14
CA GLN A 83 19.83 5.81 10.20
C GLN A 83 19.20 6.59 11.34
N GLY A 84 18.27 7.50 11.01
CA GLY A 84 17.51 8.28 11.99
C GLY A 84 16.41 7.50 12.72
N LYS A 85 16.23 6.20 12.46
CA LYS A 85 15.14 5.36 12.99
C LYS A 85 13.74 5.96 12.73
N LYS A 86 13.59 6.63 11.59
CA LYS A 86 12.35 7.29 11.14
C LYS A 86 11.55 6.44 10.16
N VAL A 87 11.95 5.19 9.95
CA VAL A 87 11.25 4.21 9.11
C VAL A 87 10.52 3.23 10.02
N ARG A 88 9.20 3.13 9.87
CA ARG A 88 8.35 2.23 10.65
C ARG A 88 7.42 1.45 9.74
N PHE A 89 7.40 0.14 9.94
CA PHE A 89 6.41 -0.75 9.33
C PHE A 89 5.28 -0.92 10.33
N LEU A 90 4.05 -0.65 9.90
CA LEU A 90 2.87 -0.78 10.76
C LEU A 90 2.42 -2.24 10.75
N GLU A 91 2.20 -2.81 11.93
CA GLU A 91 1.73 -4.17 12.04
C GLU A 91 0.24 -4.27 11.66
N PRO A 92 -0.21 -5.37 11.04
CA PRO A 92 -1.62 -5.62 10.79
C PRO A 92 -2.36 -5.72 12.12
N VAL A 93 -3.43 -4.95 12.28
CA VAL A 93 -4.35 -5.15 13.40
C VAL A 93 -5.17 -6.40 13.08
N VAL A 94 -4.92 -7.49 13.80
CA VAL A 94 -5.76 -8.69 13.70
C VAL A 94 -7.13 -8.29 14.26
N ALA A 95 -8.13 -8.17 13.39
CA ALA A 95 -9.51 -7.97 13.85
C ALA A 95 -9.89 -9.20 14.70
N ALA A 96 -9.92 -9.03 16.02
CA ALA A 96 -10.39 -10.04 16.94
C ALA A 96 -11.88 -10.29 16.66
N GLY A 97 -12.22 -11.35 15.92
CA GLY A 97 -13.64 -11.65 15.68
C GLY A 97 -14.04 -12.74 14.68
N GLU A 98 -13.15 -13.39 13.93
CA GLU A 98 -13.61 -14.34 12.88
C GLU A 98 -12.74 -15.60 12.70
N ASP A 99 -12.33 -16.26 13.78
CA ASP A 99 -11.59 -17.53 13.65
C ASP A 99 -12.26 -18.72 14.38
N HIS A 100 -13.58 -18.74 14.62
CA HIS A 100 -14.32 -19.96 15.02
C HIS A 100 -15.62 -20.10 14.21
N GLN A 101 -15.57 -20.85 13.11
CA GLN A 101 -16.67 -21.73 12.73
C GLN A 101 -16.14 -23.15 12.88
N GLU A 102 -16.70 -23.84 13.87
CA GLU A 102 -16.49 -25.25 14.17
C GLU A 102 -16.96 -26.06 12.95
N ASP A 103 -16.02 -26.71 12.26
CA ASP A 103 -16.33 -27.87 11.42
C ASP A 103 -16.49 -29.09 12.36
N ASP A 104 -17.56 -29.07 13.17
CA ASP A 104 -18.10 -30.27 13.79
C ASP A 104 -19.28 -30.75 12.92
N GLU A 105 -18.98 -31.45 11.82
CA GLU A 105 -19.97 -32.34 11.21
C GLU A 105 -19.96 -33.66 11.99
N GLU A 106 -21.11 -33.91 12.64
CA GLU A 106 -21.46 -35.05 13.46
C GLU A 106 -21.34 -36.40 12.73
N GLY A 107 -20.87 -37.41 13.48
CA GLY A 107 -21.46 -38.76 13.61
C GLY A 107 -21.92 -39.54 12.37
#